data_AF-A0A6A2XTT1-F1
#
_entry.id   AF-A0A6A2XTT1-F1
#
_cell.length_a   1.000
_cell.length_b   1.000
_cell.length_c   1.000
_cell.angle_alpha   90.00
_cell.angle_beta   90.00
_cell.angle_gamma   90.00
#
_symmetry.space_group_name_H-M   'P 1'
#
loop_
_entity.id
_entity.type
_entity.pdbx_description
1 polymer ?
#
loop_
_entity_poly.entity_id
_entity_poly.type
_entity_poly.pdbx_seq_one_letter_code
_entity_poly.pdbx_strand_id
1 'polypeptide(L)'
;MLVHNFGRNNFSGSLPRLPIASTRTEDQIVYAFLAGGNKLTGSIRSLFGNCNKVHGMIANVSMNRLAQVSESREITTFVDIGVPLTYEKIVQATGKFSVGNCIGNGGFGATYKAEIAPETLVAVKRLAVSRFQGDQQFYAEVKTLKTMRHPNLVTLIGYHASETEMFLIYNYFSGGNLENFIKERSARAVDWKIIHNIALDIAHALVYLHDQCTPKVLHRDVKPSNILLDDDCNAHVSDFGFSRLLGTSKTHATKVWVWLEHSDMLHQSML
;
A
#
# COMPACT_ATOMS: atom_id res chain seq x y z
N MET A 1 1.04 -36.59 2.78
CA MET A 1 0.27 -35.71 3.69
C MET A 1 0.56 -36.13 5.13
N LEU A 2 1.00 -35.21 5.99
CA LEU A 2 1.29 -35.48 7.40
C LEU A 2 0.12 -34.95 8.24
N VAL A 3 -0.48 -35.79 9.09
CA VAL A 3 -1.67 -35.43 9.88
C VAL A 3 -1.38 -35.58 11.37
N HIS A 4 -1.63 -34.52 12.13
CA HIS A 4 -1.69 -34.58 13.59
C HIS A 4 -3.11 -34.25 14.05
N ASN A 5 -3.71 -35.16 14.81
CA ASN A 5 -5.05 -35.01 15.34
C ASN A 5 -5.04 -34.92 16.87
N PHE A 6 -5.36 -33.73 17.36
CA PHE A 6 -5.54 -33.35 18.75
C PHE A 6 -7.01 -32.97 19.04
N GLY A 7 -7.94 -33.26 18.13
CA GLY A 7 -9.34 -32.85 18.23
C GLY A 7 -10.10 -33.56 19.36
N ARG A 8 -11.16 -32.91 19.85
CA ARG A 8 -12.09 -33.40 20.88
C ARG A 8 -11.43 -33.84 22.18
N ASN A 9 -10.37 -33.13 22.57
CA ASN A 9 -9.72 -33.30 23.86
C ASN A 9 -10.13 -32.17 24.82
N ASN A 10 -9.53 -32.14 26.00
CA ASN A 10 -9.73 -31.08 26.99
C ASN A 10 -8.52 -30.13 27.08
N PHE A 11 -7.75 -29.99 25.99
CA PHE A 11 -6.55 -29.15 25.99
C PHE A 11 -6.92 -27.68 26.21
N SER A 12 -6.13 -27.00 27.03
CA SER A 12 -6.33 -25.59 27.38
C SER A 12 -5.00 -24.83 27.32
N GLY A 13 -5.06 -23.50 27.37
CA GLY A 13 -3.91 -22.62 27.18
C GLY A 13 -3.88 -22.00 25.79
N SER A 14 -2.80 -21.27 25.48
CA SER A 14 -2.63 -20.60 24.20
C SER A 14 -2.30 -21.59 23.08
N LEU A 15 -2.84 -21.35 21.90
CA LEU A 15 -2.56 -22.12 20.70
C LEU A 15 -1.04 -22.10 20.37
N PRO A 16 -0.35 -23.25 20.40
CA PRO A 16 1.10 -23.31 20.24
C PRO A 16 1.53 -23.05 18.79
N ARG A 17 2.78 -22.62 18.60
CA ARG A 17 3.39 -22.58 17.26
C ARG A 17 3.61 -24.00 16.77
N LEU A 18 3.29 -24.29 15.51
CA LEU A 18 3.51 -25.63 14.94
C LEU A 18 5.02 -25.92 14.83
N PRO A 19 5.52 -27.01 15.44
CA PRO A 19 6.90 -27.45 15.29
C PRO A 19 7.04 -28.20 13.97
N ILE A 20 7.14 -27.47 12.85
CA ILE A 20 7.45 -28.07 11.54
C ILE A 20 8.97 -28.28 11.47
N ALA A 21 9.43 -29.51 11.74
CA ALA A 21 10.84 -29.87 11.61
C ALA A 21 11.26 -29.89 10.12
N SER A 22 12.36 -29.22 9.79
CA SER A 22 12.81 -28.99 8.41
C SER A 22 13.72 -30.09 7.83
N THR A 23 13.71 -31.30 8.37
CA THR A 23 14.76 -32.30 8.10
C THR A 23 14.26 -33.58 7.43
N ARG A 24 13.21 -33.51 6.61
CA ARG A 24 12.93 -34.52 5.58
C ARG A 24 12.48 -33.85 4.28
N THR A 25 13.45 -33.27 3.60
CA THR A 25 13.51 -33.12 2.13
C THR A 25 13.25 -34.51 1.52
N GLU A 26 12.19 -34.76 0.76
CA GLU A 26 12.13 -34.45 -0.68
C GLU A 26 10.70 -34.41 -1.29
N ASP A 27 9.61 -34.49 -0.51
CA ASP A 27 8.25 -34.54 -1.08
C ASP A 27 7.39 -33.30 -0.74
N GLN A 28 6.45 -32.97 -1.64
CA GLN A 28 5.41 -31.94 -1.51
C GLN A 28 4.46 -32.24 -0.32
N ILE A 29 4.92 -32.02 0.91
CA ILE A 29 4.13 -32.35 2.11
C ILE A 29 3.00 -31.33 2.30
N VAL A 30 1.76 -31.83 2.20
CA VAL A 30 0.57 -31.19 2.78
C VAL A 30 0.47 -31.58 4.26
N TYR A 31 0.39 -30.60 5.15
CA TYR A 31 0.28 -30.81 6.60
C TYR A 31 -1.16 -30.58 7.08
N ALA A 32 -1.71 -31.46 7.91
CA ALA A 32 -3.03 -31.31 8.49
C ALA A 32 -2.96 -31.28 10.03
N PHE A 33 -3.46 -30.22 10.62
CA PHE A 33 -3.54 -30.02 12.08
C PHE A 33 -4.99 -29.96 12.52
N LEU A 34 -5.48 -31.01 13.17
CA LEU A 34 -6.86 -31.12 13.62
C LEU A 34 -6.91 -30.95 15.14
N ALA A 35 -7.28 -29.79 15.65
CA ALA A 35 -7.37 -29.48 17.09
C ALA A 35 -8.75 -28.96 17.50
N GLY A 36 -9.79 -29.22 16.69
CA GLY A 36 -11.14 -28.74 16.99
C GLY A 36 -11.78 -29.44 18.19
N GLY A 37 -12.61 -28.75 18.97
CA GLY A 37 -13.30 -29.30 20.14
C GLY A 37 -12.45 -29.33 21.41
N ASN A 38 -11.64 -28.30 21.65
CA ASN A 38 -10.80 -28.14 22.84
C ASN A 38 -11.14 -26.82 23.58
N LYS A 39 -10.32 -26.42 24.56
CA LYS A 39 -10.39 -25.14 25.28
C LYS A 39 -9.19 -24.23 24.95
N LEU A 40 -8.64 -24.35 23.74
CA LEU A 40 -7.50 -23.55 23.29
C LEU A 40 -7.91 -22.08 23.13
N THR A 41 -6.99 -21.18 23.45
CA THR A 41 -7.17 -19.71 23.45
C THR A 41 -6.08 -19.04 22.62
N GLY A 42 -6.20 -17.73 22.37
CA GLY A 42 -5.26 -16.97 21.54
C GLY A 42 -5.68 -16.86 20.07
N SER A 43 -4.74 -16.42 19.22
CA SER A 43 -4.98 -16.16 17.79
C SER A 43 -4.58 -17.35 16.92
N ILE A 44 -5.35 -17.62 15.87
CA ILE A 44 -5.03 -18.66 14.89
C ILE A 44 -3.69 -18.39 14.18
N ARG A 45 -3.25 -17.12 14.08
CA ARG A 45 -1.95 -16.73 13.48
C ARG A 45 -0.76 -17.36 14.19
N SER A 46 -0.85 -17.68 15.48
CA SER A 46 0.25 -18.32 16.19
C SER A 46 0.59 -19.71 15.61
N LEU A 47 -0.37 -20.40 14.98
CA LEU A 47 -0.10 -21.66 14.30
C LEU A 47 0.77 -21.50 13.06
N PHE A 48 0.56 -20.41 12.30
CA PHE A 48 1.08 -20.27 10.93
C PHE A 48 2.49 -19.69 10.82
N GLY A 49 3.15 -19.38 11.94
CA GLY A 49 4.45 -18.67 11.95
C GLY A 49 5.60 -19.35 11.17
N ASN A 50 5.45 -20.62 10.78
CA ASN A 50 6.44 -21.40 10.00
C ASN A 50 5.87 -22.02 8.70
N CYS A 51 4.71 -21.56 8.21
CA CYS A 51 4.04 -22.18 7.06
C CYS A 51 4.76 -22.05 5.71
N ASN A 52 5.80 -21.21 5.61
CA ASN A 52 6.60 -21.06 4.40
C ASN A 52 7.42 -22.32 4.03
N LYS A 53 7.39 -23.36 4.88
CA LYS A 53 8.16 -24.61 4.74
C LYS A 53 7.33 -25.82 4.28
N VAL A 54 6.02 -25.67 4.05
CA VAL A 54 5.12 -26.75 3.60
C VAL A 54 4.43 -26.39 2.30
N HIS A 55 4.09 -27.39 1.48
CA HIS A 55 3.42 -27.18 0.19
C HIS A 55 1.94 -26.78 0.37
N GLY A 56 1.31 -27.23 1.44
CA GLY A 56 -0.04 -26.84 1.81
C GLY A 56 -0.33 -27.16 3.28
N MET A 57 -1.28 -26.44 3.88
CA MET A 57 -1.69 -26.71 5.26
C MET A 57 -3.21 -26.67 5.42
N ILE A 58 -3.75 -27.69 6.10
CA ILE A 58 -5.15 -27.78 6.52
C ILE A 58 -5.16 -27.67 8.05
N ALA A 59 -5.96 -26.76 8.61
CA ALA A 59 -6.09 -26.64 10.05
C ALA A 59 -7.57 -26.62 10.45
N ASN A 60 -7.98 -27.52 11.35
CA ASN A 60 -9.29 -27.48 12.00
C ASN A 60 -9.09 -27.10 13.46
N VAL A 61 -9.54 -25.91 13.84
CA VAL A 61 -9.52 -25.41 15.22
C VAL A 61 -10.92 -25.02 15.72
N SER A 62 -11.97 -25.51 15.05
CA SER A 62 -13.37 -25.26 15.41
C SER A 62 -13.67 -25.65 16.86
N MET A 63 -14.73 -25.11 17.47
CA MET A 63 -15.13 -25.47 18.85
C MET A 63 -13.98 -25.29 19.87
N ASN A 64 -13.23 -24.19 19.76
CA ASN A 64 -12.25 -23.72 20.74
C ASN A 64 -12.65 -22.33 21.27
N ARG A 65 -11.93 -21.82 22.29
CA ARG A 65 -12.09 -20.46 22.83
C ARG A 65 -11.08 -19.49 22.23
N LEU A 66 -10.87 -19.57 20.91
CA LEU A 66 -9.99 -18.63 20.22
C LEU A 66 -10.65 -17.25 20.25
N ALA A 67 -9.91 -16.24 20.68
CA ALA A 67 -10.42 -14.88 20.64
C ALA A 67 -10.47 -14.44 19.18
N GLN A 68 -11.60 -13.88 18.73
CA GLN A 68 -11.52 -12.89 17.66
C GLN A 68 -10.68 -11.75 18.25
N VAL A 69 -9.49 -11.55 17.71
CA VAL A 69 -8.63 -10.44 18.11
C VAL A 69 -9.48 -9.17 17.94
N SER A 70 -9.74 -8.43 19.01
CA SER A 70 -10.26 -7.07 18.88
C SER A 70 -9.22 -6.31 18.10
N GLU A 71 -9.48 -6.06 16.82
CA GLU A 71 -8.49 -5.44 15.96
C GLU A 71 -8.11 -4.07 16.51
N SER A 72 -6.81 -3.79 16.58
CA SER A 72 -6.34 -2.45 16.88
C SER A 72 -6.90 -1.51 15.82
N ARG A 73 -7.68 -0.52 16.25
CA ARG A 73 -8.25 0.55 15.41
C ARG A 73 -7.40 1.82 15.47
N GLU A 74 -6.11 1.64 15.68
CA GLU A 74 -5.19 2.77 15.76
C GLU A 74 -4.82 3.28 14.36
N ILE A 75 -4.68 4.59 14.27
CA ILE A 75 -4.07 5.27 13.13
C ILE A 75 -2.69 5.74 13.57
N THR A 76 -1.67 5.37 12.81
CA THR A 76 -0.33 5.93 12.95
C THR A 76 -0.23 7.15 12.05
N THR A 77 0.16 8.30 12.61
CA THR A 77 0.31 9.56 11.88
C THR A 77 1.78 9.96 11.74
N PHE A 78 2.11 10.58 10.60
CA PHE A 78 3.44 11.13 10.29
C PHE A 78 3.41 12.64 10.06
N VAL A 79 2.23 13.20 9.81
CA VAL A 79 1.99 14.63 9.65
C VAL A 79 0.85 15.02 10.58
N ASP A 80 1.06 16.06 11.37
CA ASP A 80 -0.02 16.73 12.06
C ASP A 80 -0.69 17.70 11.09
N ILE A 81 -1.97 17.45 10.81
CA ILE A 81 -2.81 18.28 9.93
C ILE A 81 -3.79 19.15 10.75
N GLY A 82 -3.58 19.28 12.06
CA GLY A 82 -4.40 20.09 12.97
C GLY A 82 -5.76 19.47 13.31
N VAL A 83 -6.02 18.24 12.85
CA VAL A 83 -7.28 17.53 13.04
C VAL A 83 -7.00 16.12 13.55
N PRO A 84 -7.62 15.68 14.67
CA PRO A 84 -7.48 14.31 15.14
C PRO A 84 -7.95 13.29 14.10
N LEU A 85 -7.09 12.32 13.80
CA LEU A 85 -7.35 11.20 12.90
C LEU A 85 -7.66 9.95 13.72
N THR A 86 -8.93 9.53 13.74
CA THR A 86 -9.37 8.26 14.32
C THR A 86 -9.91 7.33 13.24
N TYR A 87 -9.83 6.02 13.47
CA TYR A 87 -10.35 5.02 12.54
C TYR A 87 -11.83 5.26 12.20
N GLU A 88 -12.67 5.44 13.22
CA GLU A 88 -14.11 5.67 13.05
C GLU A 88 -14.39 6.89 12.18
N LYS A 89 -13.60 7.95 12.35
CA LYS A 89 -13.74 9.20 11.60
C LYS A 89 -13.36 9.03 10.13
N ILE A 90 -12.29 8.31 9.83
CA ILE A 90 -11.91 7.97 8.45
C ILE A 90 -12.98 7.10 7.79
N VAL A 91 -13.45 6.06 8.48
CA VAL A 91 -14.50 5.19 7.96
C VAL A 91 -15.79 5.97 7.71
N GLN A 92 -16.18 6.87 8.60
CA GLN A 92 -17.36 7.71 8.41
C GLN A 92 -17.18 8.70 7.25
N ALA A 93 -16.05 9.40 7.18
CA ALA A 93 -15.76 10.42 6.16
C ALA A 93 -15.66 9.82 4.75
N THR A 94 -15.22 8.56 4.63
CA THR A 94 -15.26 7.80 3.36
C THR A 94 -16.64 7.25 3.02
N GLY A 95 -17.68 7.54 3.82
CA GLY A 95 -19.02 6.98 3.62
C GLY A 95 -19.06 5.47 3.84
N LYS A 96 -18.22 4.96 4.75
CA LYS A 96 -17.94 3.52 4.94
C LYS A 96 -17.38 2.88 3.67
N PHE A 97 -16.45 3.56 3.01
CA PHE A 97 -15.86 3.16 1.74
C PHE A 97 -16.90 2.96 0.63
N SER A 98 -17.86 3.89 0.52
CA SER A 98 -18.93 3.82 -0.48
C SER A 98 -18.41 4.09 -1.89
N VAL A 99 -19.10 3.53 -2.89
CA VAL A 99 -18.78 3.77 -4.30
C VAL A 99 -18.90 5.26 -4.66
N GLY A 100 -19.80 6.01 -4.03
CA GLY A 100 -19.98 7.44 -4.26
C GLY A 100 -18.76 8.29 -3.89
N ASN A 101 -17.93 7.82 -2.96
CA ASN A 101 -16.69 8.49 -2.55
C ASN A 101 -15.45 7.88 -3.22
N CYS A 102 -15.58 6.85 -4.05
CA CYS A 102 -14.47 6.22 -4.75
C CYS A 102 -13.98 7.13 -5.88
N ILE A 103 -12.70 7.53 -5.81
CA ILE A 103 -12.05 8.41 -6.81
C ILE A 103 -11.06 7.66 -7.70
N GLY A 104 -10.79 6.39 -7.40
CA GLY A 104 -9.93 5.55 -8.23
C GLY A 104 -9.95 4.10 -7.75
N ASN A 105 -9.86 3.17 -8.68
CA ASN A 105 -9.80 1.74 -8.39
C ASN A 105 -8.73 1.10 -9.27
N GLY A 106 -7.78 0.41 -8.64
CA GLY A 106 -6.66 -0.22 -9.33
C GLY A 106 -6.33 -1.59 -8.76
N GLY A 107 -5.29 -2.24 -9.30
CA GLY A 107 -4.88 -3.58 -8.91
C GLY A 107 -4.49 -3.75 -7.42
N PHE A 108 -4.25 -2.64 -6.73
CA PHE A 108 -3.77 -2.58 -5.34
C PHE A 108 -4.84 -2.17 -4.35
N GLY A 109 -6.01 -1.74 -4.83
CA GLY A 109 -7.10 -1.29 -3.99
C GLY A 109 -7.85 -0.10 -4.57
N ALA A 110 -8.78 0.42 -3.76
CA ALA A 110 -9.61 1.55 -4.10
C ALA A 110 -9.20 2.77 -3.27
N THR A 111 -9.23 3.94 -3.90
CA THR A 111 -8.94 5.23 -3.26
C THR A 111 -10.23 6.01 -3.11
N TYR A 112 -10.45 6.57 -1.92
CA TYR A 112 -11.66 7.26 -1.55
C TYR A 112 -11.36 8.70 -1.14
N LYS A 113 -12.21 9.63 -1.56
CA LYS A 113 -12.23 10.99 -1.01
C LYS A 113 -12.88 10.97 0.36
N ALA A 114 -12.31 11.69 1.31
CA ALA A 114 -12.86 11.85 2.65
C ALA A 114 -12.67 13.28 3.15
N GLU A 115 -13.75 13.88 3.63
CA GLU A 115 -13.71 15.15 4.36
C GLU A 115 -13.73 14.87 5.86
N ILE A 116 -12.59 15.06 6.51
CA ILE A 116 -12.41 14.71 7.92
C ILE A 116 -12.73 15.89 8.86
N ALA A 117 -12.72 17.11 8.35
CA ALA A 117 -13.20 18.31 9.02
C ALA A 117 -13.60 19.30 7.92
N PRO A 118 -14.35 20.37 8.21
CA PRO A 118 -14.68 21.38 7.21
C PRO A 118 -13.44 21.80 6.42
N GLU A 119 -13.52 21.70 5.10
CA GLU A 119 -12.44 22.06 4.14
C GLU A 119 -11.16 21.19 4.25
N THR A 120 -11.15 20.17 5.12
CA THR A 120 -10.00 19.27 5.30
C THR A 120 -10.25 17.97 4.56
N LEU A 121 -9.78 17.91 3.32
CA LEU A 121 -9.90 16.75 2.44
C LEU A 121 -8.65 15.86 2.47
N VAL A 122 -8.88 14.54 2.53
CA VAL A 122 -7.85 13.51 2.42
C VAL A 122 -8.24 12.45 1.39
N ALA A 123 -7.23 11.80 0.81
CA ALA A 123 -7.40 10.62 -0.03
C ALA A 123 -7.05 9.36 0.77
N VAL A 124 -7.96 8.40 0.84
CA VAL A 124 -7.81 7.16 1.61
C VAL A 124 -7.70 5.98 0.66
N LYS A 125 -6.50 5.41 0.51
CA LYS A 125 -6.24 4.24 -0.33
C LYS A 125 -6.41 2.99 0.52
N ARG A 126 -7.53 2.28 0.35
CA ARG A 126 -7.85 1.02 1.02
C ARG A 126 -7.34 -0.15 0.18
N LEU A 127 -6.48 -0.97 0.76
CA LEU A 127 -5.83 -2.07 0.04
C LEU A 127 -6.69 -3.33 0.04
N ALA A 128 -6.57 -4.11 -1.04
CA ALA A 128 -7.23 -5.41 -1.14
C ALA A 128 -6.48 -6.47 -0.32
N VAL A 129 -7.10 -6.93 0.77
CA VAL A 129 -6.54 -7.87 1.77
C VAL A 129 -6.20 -9.26 1.19
N SER A 130 -6.79 -9.62 0.05
CA SER A 130 -6.71 -10.98 -0.51
C SER A 130 -5.44 -11.28 -1.33
N ARG A 131 -4.46 -10.38 -1.36
CA ARG A 131 -3.25 -10.54 -2.20
C ARG A 131 -2.00 -10.39 -1.35
N PHE A 132 -1.17 -11.43 -1.29
CA PHE A 132 0.20 -11.39 -0.74
C PHE A 132 1.06 -10.20 -1.23
N GLN A 133 0.72 -9.64 -2.40
CA GLN A 133 1.37 -8.45 -2.96
C GLN A 133 0.95 -7.14 -2.27
N GLY A 134 -0.28 -7.03 -1.75
CA GLY A 134 -0.80 -5.82 -1.11
C GLY A 134 -0.02 -5.45 0.15
N ASP A 135 0.34 -6.43 0.97
CA ASP A 135 1.16 -6.23 2.18
C ASP A 135 2.53 -5.65 1.82
N GLN A 136 3.22 -6.22 0.82
CA GLN A 136 4.55 -5.76 0.43
C GLN A 136 4.53 -4.31 -0.06
N GLN A 137 3.52 -3.96 -0.86
CA GLN A 137 3.36 -2.62 -1.40
C GLN A 137 2.99 -1.60 -0.33
N PHE A 138 2.10 -1.98 0.60
CA PHE A 138 1.79 -1.17 1.77
C PHE A 138 3.05 -0.80 2.55
N TYR A 139 3.83 -1.80 2.95
CA TYR A 139 5.03 -1.56 3.75
C TYR A 139 6.11 -0.82 2.95
N ALA A 140 6.23 -1.04 1.64
CA ALA A 140 7.13 -0.28 0.78
C ALA A 140 6.73 1.20 0.75
N GLU A 141 5.45 1.49 0.53
CA GLU A 141 4.89 2.83 0.46
C GLU A 141 5.05 3.57 1.80
N VAL A 142 4.66 2.95 2.93
CA VAL A 142 4.87 3.50 4.28
C VAL A 142 6.35 3.76 4.55
N LYS A 143 7.22 2.78 4.26
CA LYS A 143 8.66 2.90 4.55
C LYS A 143 9.30 4.04 3.77
N THR A 144 8.87 4.26 2.54
CA THR A 144 9.40 5.30 1.66
C THR A 144 8.85 6.68 2.02
N LEU A 145 7.53 6.83 2.17
CA LEU A 145 6.91 8.15 2.32
C LEU A 145 6.87 8.69 3.74
N LYS A 146 7.06 7.87 4.78
CA LYS A 146 6.97 8.31 6.19
C LYS A 146 7.88 9.51 6.52
N THR A 147 9.02 9.66 5.84
CA THR A 147 10.01 10.72 6.08
C THR A 147 10.14 11.71 4.93
N MET A 148 9.38 11.55 3.85
CA MET A 148 9.52 12.39 2.66
C MET A 148 8.58 13.57 2.70
N ARG A 149 9.12 14.75 2.35
CA ARG A 149 8.36 15.99 2.21
C ARG A 149 8.94 16.73 1.01
N HIS A 150 8.13 16.92 -0.02
CA HIS A 150 8.50 17.63 -1.22
C HIS A 150 7.23 18.20 -1.87
N PRO A 151 7.24 19.43 -2.41
CA PRO A 151 6.06 20.08 -2.97
C PRO A 151 5.44 19.32 -4.15
N ASN A 152 6.23 18.56 -4.92
CA ASN A 152 5.77 17.76 -6.06
C ASN A 152 5.59 16.26 -5.75
N LEU A 153 5.43 15.90 -4.47
CA LEU A 153 5.14 14.52 -4.05
C LEU A 153 3.85 14.48 -3.24
N VAL A 154 3.11 13.38 -3.35
CA VAL A 154 2.05 13.09 -2.39
C VAL A 154 2.60 12.96 -0.98
N THR A 155 1.88 13.49 0.00
CA THR A 155 2.24 13.42 1.41
C THR A 155 1.45 12.32 2.10
N LEU A 156 2.15 11.31 2.61
CA LEU A 156 1.55 10.30 3.49
C LEU A 156 1.33 10.92 4.88
N ILE A 157 0.07 11.20 5.20
CA ILE A 157 -0.36 11.78 6.48
C ILE A 157 -0.32 10.71 7.56
N GLY A 158 -0.78 9.50 7.24
CA GLY A 158 -0.84 8.40 8.18
C GLY A 158 -1.35 7.12 7.56
N TYR A 159 -1.48 6.08 8.37
CA TYR A 159 -1.99 4.79 7.94
C TYR A 159 -2.72 4.06 9.07
N HIS A 160 -3.55 3.11 8.67
CA HIS A 160 -4.09 2.07 9.53
C HIS A 160 -3.66 0.71 8.99
N ALA A 161 -3.28 -0.19 9.89
CA ALA A 161 -2.97 -1.57 9.56
C ALA A 161 -3.49 -2.51 10.65
N SER A 162 -4.44 -3.35 10.27
CA SER A 162 -4.94 -4.47 11.06
C SER A 162 -4.76 -5.79 10.30
N GLU A 163 -5.26 -6.87 10.88
CA GLU A 163 -5.27 -8.17 10.23
C GLU A 163 -6.23 -8.26 9.04
N THR A 164 -7.33 -7.52 9.07
CA THR A 164 -8.38 -7.56 8.04
C THR A 164 -8.49 -6.28 7.24
N GLU A 165 -7.79 -5.21 7.60
CA GLU A 165 -7.88 -3.95 6.90
C GLU A 165 -6.58 -3.16 6.94
N MET A 166 -6.20 -2.63 5.77
CA MET A 166 -5.11 -1.68 5.66
C MET A 166 -5.55 -0.52 4.79
N PHE A 167 -5.26 0.70 5.23
CA PHE A 167 -5.41 1.87 4.40
C PHE A 167 -4.34 2.92 4.68
N LEU A 168 -4.03 3.68 3.63
CA LEU A 168 -3.08 4.78 3.63
C LEU A 168 -3.87 6.09 3.48
N ILE A 169 -3.47 7.12 4.23
CA ILE A 169 -4.13 8.43 4.26
C ILE A 169 -3.17 9.46 3.69
N TYR A 170 -3.59 10.13 2.62
CA TYR A 170 -2.83 11.15 1.91
C TYR A 170 -3.53 12.49 1.92
N ASN A 171 -2.78 13.56 1.65
CA ASN A 171 -3.42 14.80 1.22
C ASN A 171 -4.18 14.57 -0.10
N TYR A 172 -5.29 15.28 -0.26
CA TYR A 172 -6.12 15.17 -1.46
C TYR A 172 -5.73 16.23 -2.50
N PHE A 173 -5.78 15.84 -3.77
CA PHE A 173 -5.58 16.72 -4.92
C PHE A 173 -6.82 16.65 -5.83
N SER A 174 -7.44 17.81 -6.07
CA SER A 174 -8.72 17.97 -6.75
C SER A 174 -8.64 17.93 -8.27
N GLY A 175 -7.50 18.26 -8.86
CA GLY A 175 -7.26 18.26 -10.31
C GLY A 175 -7.18 16.85 -10.94
N GLY A 176 -7.33 15.80 -10.14
CA GLY A 176 -7.33 14.42 -10.62
C GLY A 176 -5.94 13.94 -11.02
N ASN A 177 -5.85 13.13 -12.07
CA ASN A 177 -4.57 12.60 -12.57
C ASN A 177 -4.26 13.07 -14.00
N LEU A 178 -2.98 13.03 -14.34
CA LEU A 178 -2.47 13.47 -15.63
C LEU A 178 -3.02 12.64 -16.79
N GLU A 179 -3.35 11.36 -16.58
CA GLU A 179 -3.97 10.53 -17.63
C GLU A 179 -5.32 11.11 -18.09
N ASN A 180 -6.19 11.50 -17.14
CA ASN A 180 -7.46 12.12 -17.45
C ASN A 180 -7.27 13.53 -18.04
N PHE A 181 -6.33 14.30 -17.50
CA PHE A 181 -5.98 15.61 -18.03
C PHE A 181 -5.57 15.55 -19.51
N ILE A 182 -4.77 14.55 -19.90
CA ILE A 182 -4.35 14.33 -21.30
C ILE A 182 -5.55 13.95 -22.17
N LYS A 183 -6.43 13.05 -21.69
CA LYS A 183 -7.65 12.66 -22.43
C LYS A 183 -8.57 13.86 -22.68
N GLU A 184 -8.73 14.71 -21.67
CA GLU A 184 -9.56 15.93 -21.77
C GLU A 184 -8.93 16.99 -22.67
N ARG A 185 -7.59 17.12 -22.67
CA ARG A 185 -6.86 18.03 -23.58
C ARG A 185 -7.15 17.74 -25.05
N SER A 186 -7.39 16.49 -25.43
CA SER A 186 -7.81 16.16 -26.81
C SER A 186 -9.10 16.88 -27.23
N ALA A 187 -9.92 17.33 -26.27
CA ALA A 187 -11.15 18.08 -26.48
C ALA A 187 -11.04 19.59 -26.14
N ARG A 188 -9.95 20.05 -25.51
CA ARG A 188 -9.77 21.46 -25.08
C ARG A 188 -8.34 21.95 -25.33
N ALA A 189 -8.20 23.16 -25.88
CA ALA A 189 -6.91 23.81 -26.00
C ALA A 189 -6.35 24.11 -24.59
N VAL A 190 -5.18 23.57 -24.28
CA VAL A 190 -4.46 23.80 -23.02
C VAL A 190 -3.15 24.52 -23.34
N ASP A 191 -2.87 25.59 -22.61
CA ASP A 191 -1.64 26.38 -22.75
C ASP A 191 -0.40 25.50 -22.61
N TRP A 192 0.56 25.66 -23.53
CA TRP A 192 1.85 24.99 -23.49
C TRP A 192 2.59 25.23 -22.16
N LYS A 193 2.45 26.43 -21.58
CA LYS A 193 3.05 26.79 -20.30
C LYS A 193 2.63 25.84 -19.17
N ILE A 194 1.38 25.38 -19.18
CA ILE A 194 0.86 24.42 -18.19
C ILE A 194 1.56 23.07 -18.35
N ILE A 195 1.68 22.56 -19.58
CA ILE A 195 2.37 21.28 -19.84
C ILE A 195 3.83 21.35 -19.40
N HIS A 196 4.50 22.45 -19.73
CA HIS A 196 5.88 22.68 -19.36
C HIS A 196 6.07 22.68 -17.84
N ASN A 197 5.18 23.34 -17.10
CA ASN A 197 5.21 23.34 -15.64
C ASN A 197 4.99 21.94 -15.05
N ILE A 198 4.01 21.18 -15.56
CA ILE A 198 3.78 19.79 -15.16
C ILE A 198 5.06 18.94 -15.35
N ALA A 199 5.72 19.08 -16.50
CA ALA A 199 6.96 18.35 -16.78
C ALA A 199 8.10 18.73 -15.82
N LEU A 200 8.24 20.03 -15.51
CA LEU A 200 9.22 20.51 -14.53
C LEU A 200 8.94 19.98 -13.12
N ASP A 201 7.70 20.01 -12.68
CA ASP A 201 7.30 19.51 -11.36
C ASP A 201 7.62 18.02 -11.19
N ILE A 202 7.34 17.21 -12.22
CA ILE A 202 7.71 15.80 -12.25
C ILE A 202 9.24 15.64 -12.18
N ALA A 203 9.99 16.45 -12.94
CA ALA A 203 11.45 16.41 -12.91
C ALA A 203 12.00 16.77 -11.53
N HIS A 204 11.48 17.81 -10.87
CA HIS A 204 11.87 18.19 -9.51
C HIS A 204 11.61 17.07 -8.50
N ALA A 205 10.44 16.44 -8.56
CA ALA A 205 10.12 15.28 -7.74
C ALA A 205 11.14 14.13 -7.92
N LEU A 206 11.49 13.82 -9.17
CA LEU A 206 12.43 12.73 -9.46
C LEU A 206 13.86 13.07 -9.03
N VAL A 207 14.31 14.32 -9.20
CA VAL A 207 15.60 14.78 -8.69
C VAL A 207 15.67 14.64 -7.17
N TYR A 208 14.62 15.07 -6.47
CA TYR A 208 14.53 14.91 -5.02
C TYR A 208 14.69 13.43 -4.60
N LEU A 209 13.95 12.53 -5.25
CA LEU A 209 14.00 11.09 -4.94
C LEU A 209 15.36 10.45 -5.24
N HIS A 210 16.00 10.82 -6.35
CA HIS A 210 17.22 10.16 -6.83
C HIS A 210 18.51 10.75 -6.24
N ASP A 211 18.50 12.00 -5.82
CA ASP A 211 19.73 12.70 -5.43
C ASP A 211 19.70 13.25 -4.00
N GLN A 212 18.55 13.76 -3.55
CA GLN A 212 18.45 14.45 -2.26
C GLN A 212 18.03 13.50 -1.13
N CYS A 213 17.27 12.44 -1.44
CA CYS A 213 16.89 11.42 -0.46
C CYS A 213 18.08 10.53 -0.07
N THR A 214 18.24 10.30 1.23
CA THR A 214 19.19 9.32 1.78
C THR A 214 18.45 8.33 2.69
N PRO A 215 18.34 7.04 2.30
CA PRO A 215 18.81 6.45 1.05
C PRO A 215 18.07 6.97 -0.21
N LYS A 216 18.74 6.89 -1.37
CA LYS A 216 18.14 7.22 -2.68
C LYS A 216 16.93 6.33 -2.95
N VAL A 217 15.92 6.86 -3.63
CA VAL A 217 14.64 6.17 -3.83
C VAL A 217 14.33 6.03 -5.32
N LEU A 218 14.11 4.79 -5.75
CA LEU A 218 13.56 4.51 -7.07
C LEU A 218 12.05 4.36 -6.97
N HIS A 219 11.30 5.17 -7.71
CA HIS A 219 9.82 5.09 -7.74
C HIS A 219 9.32 3.80 -8.42
N ARG A 220 9.90 3.45 -9.58
CA ARG A 220 9.61 2.27 -10.42
C ARG A 220 8.23 2.19 -11.08
N ASP A 221 7.28 3.07 -10.78
CA ASP A 221 5.96 3.10 -11.43
C ASP A 221 5.52 4.53 -11.83
N VAL A 222 6.41 5.27 -12.51
CA VAL A 222 6.09 6.62 -13.00
C VAL A 222 5.28 6.51 -14.30
N LYS A 223 4.02 6.95 -14.25
CA LYS A 223 3.07 6.93 -15.38
C LYS A 223 1.99 8.00 -15.17
N PRO A 224 1.27 8.45 -16.22
CA PRO A 224 0.29 9.54 -16.10
C PRO A 224 -0.79 9.33 -15.04
N SER A 225 -1.25 8.09 -14.81
CA SER A 225 -2.24 7.79 -13.78
C SER A 225 -1.71 7.93 -12.34
N ASN A 226 -0.39 7.98 -12.16
CA ASN A 226 0.29 8.16 -10.88
C ASN A 226 0.83 9.60 -10.68
N ILE A 227 0.56 10.51 -11.63
CA ILE A 227 0.82 11.94 -11.48
C ILE A 227 -0.50 12.62 -11.16
N LEU A 228 -0.64 13.15 -9.94
CA LEU A 228 -1.81 13.89 -9.48
C LEU A 228 -1.63 15.38 -9.76
N LEU A 229 -2.74 16.09 -9.98
CA LEU A 229 -2.76 17.52 -10.22
C LEU A 229 -3.60 18.22 -9.15
N ASP A 230 -3.14 19.37 -8.68
CA ASP A 230 -3.95 20.29 -7.85
C ASP A 230 -4.77 21.26 -8.71
N ASP A 231 -5.48 22.20 -8.07
CA ASP A 231 -6.33 23.19 -8.74
C ASP A 231 -5.54 24.16 -9.65
N ASP A 232 -4.25 24.36 -9.35
CA ASP A 232 -3.34 25.21 -10.12
C ASP A 232 -2.59 24.45 -11.21
N CYS A 233 -2.93 23.16 -11.41
CA CYS A 233 -2.24 22.24 -12.32
C CYS A 233 -0.76 22.00 -11.99
N ASN A 234 -0.34 22.15 -10.72
CA ASN A 234 0.97 21.67 -10.30
C ASN A 234 0.94 20.15 -10.16
N ALA A 235 2.06 19.49 -10.50
CA ALA A 235 2.14 18.05 -10.55
C ALA A 235 2.73 17.42 -9.29
N HIS A 236 2.13 16.30 -8.88
CA HIS A 236 2.46 15.57 -7.66
C HIS A 236 2.62 14.08 -7.94
N VAL A 237 3.83 13.53 -7.76
CA VAL A 237 4.07 12.09 -7.96
C VAL A 237 3.48 11.29 -6.80
N SER A 238 2.76 10.22 -7.13
CA SER A 238 2.05 9.35 -6.20
C SER A 238 2.27 7.85 -6.50
N ASP A 239 1.72 6.98 -5.66
CA ASP A 239 1.76 5.52 -5.75
C ASP A 239 3.17 4.91 -5.62
N PHE A 240 3.67 4.92 -4.40
CA PHE A 240 4.99 4.42 -4.03
C PHE A 240 4.98 2.93 -3.66
N GLY A 241 3.91 2.20 -3.99
CA GLY A 241 3.78 0.76 -3.70
C GLY A 241 4.89 -0.09 -4.33
N PHE A 242 5.46 0.37 -5.45
CA PHE A 242 6.62 -0.25 -6.08
C PHE A 242 7.94 0.46 -5.76
N SER A 243 7.99 1.40 -4.83
CA SER A 243 9.24 2.11 -4.55
C SER A 243 10.32 1.18 -3.96
N ARG A 244 11.59 1.57 -4.09
CA ARG A 244 12.71 0.87 -3.47
C ARG A 244 13.75 1.86 -2.97
N LEU A 245 14.13 1.69 -1.70
CA LEU A 245 15.28 2.36 -1.12
C LEU A 245 16.57 1.68 -1.61
N LEU A 246 17.49 2.45 -2.17
CA LEU A 246 18.79 1.98 -2.63
C LEU A 246 19.82 2.05 -1.51
N GLY A 247 20.58 0.96 -1.33
CA GLY A 247 21.79 1.03 -0.52
C GLY A 247 22.82 1.97 -1.14
N THR A 248 23.73 2.50 -0.33
CA THR A 248 24.74 3.53 -0.68
C THR A 248 25.76 3.14 -1.77
N SER A 249 25.59 2.02 -2.49
CA SER A 249 26.63 1.45 -3.36
C SER A 249 26.19 1.07 -4.78
N LYS A 250 25.04 1.54 -5.30
CA LYS A 250 24.67 1.29 -6.70
C LYS A 250 24.04 2.50 -7.40
N THR A 251 24.70 2.99 -8.44
CA THR A 251 24.10 3.83 -9.48
C THR A 251 23.14 2.97 -10.30
N HIS A 252 21.88 3.39 -10.40
CA HIS A 252 20.86 2.69 -11.17
C HIS A 252 20.11 3.69 -12.05
N ALA A 253 19.87 3.29 -13.30
CA ALA A 253 19.13 4.08 -14.28
C ALA A 253 17.62 3.97 -14.04
N THR A 254 16.96 5.11 -13.91
CA THR A 254 15.49 5.21 -13.98
C THR A 254 15.12 5.50 -15.43
N LYS A 255 14.33 4.63 -16.08
CA LYS A 255 13.73 4.95 -17.38
C LYS A 255 12.58 5.94 -17.15
N VAL A 256 12.79 7.17 -17.59
CA VAL A 256 11.75 8.20 -17.66
C VAL A 256 11.28 8.26 -19.12
N TRP A 257 10.00 7.97 -19.37
CA TRP A 257 9.39 8.23 -20.67
C TRP A 257 9.08 9.71 -20.77
N VAL A 258 10.00 10.49 -21.34
CA VAL A 258 9.72 11.88 -21.69
C VAL A 258 9.00 11.87 -23.03
N TRP A 259 7.70 12.18 -23.00
CA TRP A 259 6.90 12.35 -24.22
C TRP A 259 7.20 13.73 -24.80
N LEU A 260 8.21 13.82 -25.64
CA LEU A 260 8.30 14.90 -26.63
C LEU A 260 7.64 14.37 -27.90
N GLU A 261 6.44 14.84 -28.22
CA GLU A 261 5.92 14.68 -29.58
C GLU A 261 6.84 15.44 -30.52
N HIS A 262 7.69 14.70 -31.23
CA HIS A 262 7.78 14.63 -32.69
C HIS A 262 8.57 13.37 -32.99
N SER A 263 8.06 12.54 -33.92
CA SER A 263 8.59 11.25 -34.37
C SER A 263 10.11 11.09 -34.25
N ASP A 264 10.59 10.59 -33.11
CA ASP A 264 11.81 9.81 -32.93
C ASP A 264 11.95 9.45 -31.44
N MET A 265 11.88 8.16 -31.11
CA MET A 265 12.23 7.65 -29.78
C MET A 265 13.75 7.83 -29.59
N LEU A 266 14.18 8.90 -28.92
CA LEU A 266 15.57 9.01 -28.46
C LEU A 266 15.70 8.46 -27.03
N HIS A 267 16.44 7.37 -26.94
CA HIS A 267 16.82 6.72 -25.70
C HIS A 267 17.96 7.54 -25.06
N GLN A 268 17.67 8.44 -24.13
CA GLN A 268 18.72 9.05 -23.29
C GLN A 268 18.76 8.35 -21.93
N SER A 269 19.77 7.51 -21.74
CA SER A 269 20.28 7.14 -20.44
C SER A 269 21.07 8.32 -19.87
N MET A 270 20.57 8.96 -18.81
CA MET A 270 21.40 9.85 -17.99
C MET A 270 22.36 8.98 -17.17
N LEU A 271 23.67 9.16 -17.41
CA LEU A 271 24.78 8.52 -16.68
C LEU A 271 24.95 9.12 -15.29
#